data_AF-A0A497NYH9-F1
#
_entry.id   AF-A0A497NYH9-F1
#
_cell.length_a   1.000
_cell.length_b   1.000
_cell.length_c   1.000
_cell.angle_alpha   90.00
_cell.angle_beta   90.00
_cell.angle_gamma   90.00
#
_symmetry.space_group_name_H-M   'P 1'
#
loop_
_entity.id
_entity.type
_entity.pdbx_description
1 polymer ?
#
loop_
_entity_poly.entity_id
_entity_poly.type
_entity_poly.pdbx_seq_one_letter_code
_entity_poly.pdbx_strand_id
1 'polypeptide(L)' 'MKMERVDLIIRNAIIIPVSRRIIFKGSIGILGDRIIAVGKDDDIMNRYSAERYI' A
#
# COMPACT_ATOMS: atom_id res chain seq x y z
N MET A 1 -4.17 -16.99 5.85
CA MET A 1 -3.65 -15.88 6.70
C MET A 1 -4.69 -14.77 6.71
N LYS A 2 -4.93 -14.14 7.86
CA LYS A 2 -5.89 -13.03 7.97
C LYS A 2 -5.22 -11.76 7.40
N MET A 3 -5.87 -11.09 6.45
CA MET A 3 -5.36 -9.82 5.90
C MET A 3 -5.44 -8.72 6.97
N GLU A 4 -4.44 -7.84 6.98
CA GLU A 4 -4.41 -6.64 7.82
C GLU A 4 -5.28 -5.55 7.19
N ARG A 5 -6.04 -4.81 8.01
CA ARG A 5 -6.90 -3.73 7.51
C ARG A 5 -6.15 -2.40 7.51
N VAL A 6 -6.42 -1.61 6.48
CA VAL A 6 -5.98 -0.22 6.34
C VAL A 6 -7.16 0.67 5.96
N ASP A 7 -7.03 1.97 6.19
CA ASP A 7 -8.10 2.92 5.86
C ASP A 7 -8.10 3.27 4.38
N LEU A 8 -6.91 3.31 3.76
CA LEU A 8 -6.72 3.67 2.37
C LEU A 8 -5.58 2.85 1.74
N ILE A 9 -5.76 2.48 0.47
CA ILE A 9 -4.69 1.94 -0.37
C ILE A 9 -4.62 2.77 -1.66
N ILE A 10 -3.44 3.30 -1.97
CA ILE A 10 -3.11 3.88 -3.28
C ILE A 10 -2.46 2.79 -4.11
N ARG A 11 -3.05 2.46 -5.27
CA ARG A 11 -2.68 1.30 -6.08
C ARG A 11 -2.10 1.64 -7.45
N ASN A 12 -1.33 0.69 -8.00
CA ASN A 12 -0.74 0.74 -9.34
C ASN A 12 0.02 2.05 -9.64
N ALA A 13 0.68 2.62 -8.63
CA ALA A 13 1.38 3.89 -8.74
C ALA A 13 2.85 3.71 -9.14
N ILE A 14 3.48 4.80 -9.59
CA ILE A 14 4.94 4.94 -9.56
C ILE A 14 5.30 5.61 -8.22
N ILE A 15 6.06 4.90 -7.38
CA ILE A 15 6.47 5.41 -6.07
C ILE A 15 7.94 5.80 -6.14
N ILE A 16 8.26 7.04 -5.74
CA ILE A 16 9.62 7.60 -5.75
C ILE A 16 10.03 7.92 -4.29
N PRO A 17 10.66 6.98 -3.56
CA PRO A 17 11.12 7.22 -2.21
C PRO A 17 12.44 7.99 -2.21
N VAL A 18 12.67 8.85 -1.21
CA VAL A 18 13.90 9.67 -1.09
C VAL A 18 15.16 8.82 -0.91
N SER A 19 15.07 7.66 -0.24
CA SER A 19 16.21 6.82 0.14
C SER A 19 16.12 5.37 -0.33
N ARG A 20 15.22 5.06 -1.28
CA ARG A 20 15.04 3.71 -1.82
C ARG A 20 14.88 3.76 -3.34
N ARG A 21 14.99 2.60 -3.99
CA ARG A 21 14.74 2.49 -5.44
C ARG A 21 13.29 2.86 -5.77
N ILE A 22 13.10 3.45 -6.96
CA ILE A 22 11.78 3.69 -7.55
C ILE A 22 11.03 2.36 -7.65
N ILE A 23 9.75 2.37 -7.25
CA ILE A 23 8.87 1.20 -7.31
C ILE A 23 7.84 1.44 -8.42
N PHE A 24 8.06 0.79 -9.56
CA PHE A 24 7.06 0.70 -10.62
C PHE A 24 5.96 -0.29 -10.23
N LYS A 25 4.70 0.06 -10.53
CA LYS A 25 3.49 -0.69 -10.15
C LYS A 25 3.50 -0.99 -8.64
N GLY A 26 3.70 0.07 -7.87
CA GLY A 26 3.74 0.03 -6.41
C GLY A 26 2.38 0.32 -5.79
N SER A 27 2.28 -0.01 -4.51
CA SER A 27 1.15 0.32 -3.64
C SER A 27 1.61 0.89 -2.31
N ILE A 28 0.78 1.76 -1.73
CA ILE A 28 0.97 2.36 -0.40
C ILE A 28 -0.28 2.07 0.44
N GLY A 29 -0.08 1.45 1.61
CA GLY A 29 -1.12 1.26 2.62
C GLY A 29 -1.02 2.32 3.71
N ILE A 30 -2.17 2.94 4.05
CA ILE A 30 -2.26 4.06 4.99
C ILE A 30 -3.28 3.71 6.09
N LEU A 31 -2.87 3.88 7.34
CA LEU A 31 -3.70 3.70 8.53
C LEU A 31 -3.60 4.96 9.40
N GLY A 32 -4.72 5.64 9.60
CA GLY A 32 -4.78 6.97 10.22
C GLY A 32 -3.90 7.98 9.48
N ASP A 33 -2.96 8.57 10.21
CA ASP A 33 -2.00 9.58 9.72
C ASP A 33 -0.67 8.97 9.24
N ARG A 34 -0.58 7.64 9.14
CA ARG A 34 0.69 6.95 8.88
C ARG A 34 0.64 6.08 7.64
N ILE A 35 1.72 6.14 6.88
CA ILE A 35 2.06 5.11 5.88
C ILE A 35 2.59 3.90 6.64
N ILE A 36 1.88 2.77 6.57
CA ILE A 36 2.29 1.54 7.27
C ILE A 36 2.97 0.53 6.33
N ALA A 37 2.74 0.65 5.02
CA ALA A 37 3.30 -0.25 4.03
C ALA A 37 3.57 0.46 2.70
N VAL A 38 4.72 0.14 2.09
CA VAL A 38 5.12 0.61 0.76
C VAL A 38 5.82 -0.55 0.05
N GLY A 39 5.34 -0.93 -1.14
CA GLY A 39 5.88 -2.09 -1.83
C GLY A 39 5.31 -2.27 -3.23
N LYS A 40 5.56 -3.44 -3.83
CA LYS A 40 4.93 -3.86 -5.10
C LYS A 40 3.43 -4.07 -4.88
N ASP A 41 2.62 -3.79 -5.90
CA ASP A 41 1.16 -3.89 -5.80
C ASP A 41 0.72 -5.26 -5.29
N ASP A 42 1.23 -6.34 -5.88
CA ASP A 42 0.84 -7.70 -5.53
C ASP A 42 1.24 -8.07 -4.09
N ASP A 43 2.41 -7.60 -3.62
CA ASP A 43 2.88 -7.83 -2.25
C ASP A 43 1.98 -7.13 -1.22
N ILE A 44 1.58 -5.89 -1.51
CA ILE A 44 0.70 -5.11 -0.64
C ILE A 44 -0.70 -5.73 -0.63
N MET A 45 -1.25 -6.11 -1.79
CA MET A 45 -2.60 -6.67 -1.90
C MET A 45 -2.73 -8.08 -1.30
N ASN A 46 -1.64 -8.83 -1.17
CA ASN A 46 -1.63 -10.12 -0.47
C ASN A 46 -1.69 -9.98 1.06
N ARG A 47 -1.36 -8.79 1.59
CA ARG A 47 -1.22 -8.54 3.03
C ARG A 47 -2.29 -7.61 3.58
N TYR A 48 -2.67 -6.60 2.81
CA TYR A 48 -3.52 -5.51 3.24
C TYR A 48 -4.82 -5.41 2.43
N SER A 49 -5.91 -5.06 3.10
CA SER A 49 -7.17 -4.68 2.46
C SER A 49 -7.68 -3.35 3.02
N ALA A 50 -8.17 -2.49 2.13
CA ALA A 50 -8.99 -1.34 2.52
C ALA A 50 -10.46 -1.76 2.51
N GLU A 51 -11.22 -1.40 3.54
CA GLU A 51 -12.67 -1.54 3.48
C GLU A 51 -13.21 -0.64 2.38
N ARG A 52 -14.11 -1.18 1.57
CA ARG A 52 -14.79 -0.44 0.51
C ARG A 52 -15.74 0.54 1.20
N TYR A 53 -15.35 1.80 1.33
CA TYR A 53 -16.33 2.87 1.51
C TYR A 53 -17.11 2.96 0.18
N ILE A 54 -18.27 2.31 0.16
CA ILE A 54 -19.28 2.46 -0.89
C ILE A 54 -20.11 3.69 -0.55
#